data_AF-A0A2V6UT00-F1
#
_entry.id   AF-A0A2V6UT00-F1
#
_cell.length_a   1.000
_cell.length_b   1.000
_cell.length_c   1.000
_cell.angle_alpha   90.00
_cell.angle_beta   90.00
_cell.angle_gamma   90.00
#
_symmetry.space_group_name_H-M   'P 1'
#
loop_
_entity.id
_entity.type
_entity.pdbx_description
1 polymer ?
#
loop_
_entity_poly.entity_id
_entity_poly.type
_entity_poly.pdbx_seq_one_letter_code
_entity_poly.pdbx_strand_id
1 'polypeptide(L)'
;MAHGRALGVDRRRLRPRPDDGAQRVLQAPVLRVGRVRRGAGEHVIDAIGDDRIVFSTDFPHGDSKFPRAVESFLQLPISDESKRKILWDNCAAYYGLPA
;
A
#
# COMPACT_ATOMS: atom_id res chain seq x y z
N MET A 1 -2.02 46.28 -5.97
CA MET A 1 -2.95 45.91 -7.06
C MET A 1 -2.19 45.07 -8.09
N ALA A 2 -2.29 43.74 -8.03
CA ALA A 2 -2.01 42.83 -9.15
C ALA A 2 -2.59 41.45 -8.82
N HIS A 3 -3.22 40.84 -9.81
CA HIS A 3 -4.31 39.88 -9.69
C HIS A 3 -3.89 38.44 -9.34
N GLY A 4 -4.68 37.82 -8.45
CA GLY A 4 -4.66 36.37 -8.25
C GLY A 4 -5.37 35.63 -9.39
N ARG A 5 -4.83 34.46 -9.76
CA ARG A 5 -5.42 33.56 -10.74
C ARG A 5 -5.68 32.21 -10.06
N ALA A 6 -6.94 31.97 -9.71
CA ALA A 6 -7.39 30.69 -9.19
C ALA A 6 -7.49 29.68 -10.34
N LEU A 7 -6.87 28.51 -10.19
CA LEU A 7 -7.05 27.36 -11.09
C LEU A 7 -8.36 26.67 -10.72
N GLY A 8 -9.39 26.85 -11.55
CA GLY A 8 -10.68 26.17 -11.39
C GLY A 8 -10.56 24.69 -11.73
N VAL A 9 -10.98 23.83 -10.79
CA VAL A 9 -11.11 22.38 -11.01
C VAL A 9 -12.51 22.12 -11.54
N ASP A 10 -12.61 21.75 -12.82
CA ASP A 10 -13.83 21.33 -13.50
C ASP A 10 -14.40 20.07 -12.82
N ARG A 11 -15.47 20.25 -12.03
CA ARG A 11 -16.20 19.15 -11.39
C ARG A 11 -17.10 18.46 -12.41
N ARG A 12 -16.51 17.69 -13.32
CA ARG A 12 -17.27 16.72 -14.12
C ARG A 12 -17.85 15.65 -13.19
N ARG A 13 -19.16 15.74 -12.95
CA ARG A 13 -19.98 14.74 -12.26
C ARG A 13 -19.92 13.44 -13.07
N LEU A 14 -19.07 12.51 -12.66
CA LEU A 14 -19.03 11.16 -13.23
C LEU A 14 -20.33 10.42 -12.87
N ARG A 15 -21.10 10.00 -13.88
CA ARG A 15 -22.23 9.07 -13.68
C ARG A 15 -21.67 7.69 -13.28
N PRO A 16 -22.26 6.99 -12.31
CA PRO A 16 -21.85 5.62 -12.00
C PRO A 16 -22.33 4.70 -13.12
N ARG A 17 -21.42 3.85 -13.65
CA ARG A 17 -21.80 2.68 -14.44
C ARG A 17 -22.17 1.54 -13.49
N PRO A 18 -23.20 0.76 -13.80
CA PRO A 18 -23.51 -0.43 -13.04
C PRO A 18 -22.50 -1.53 -13.43
N ASP A 19 -22.15 -2.35 -12.43
CA ASP A 19 -21.59 -3.70 -12.60
C ASP A 19 -20.05 -3.91 -12.57
N ASP A 20 -19.30 -3.18 -11.73
CA ASP A 20 -17.89 -3.49 -11.40
C ASP A 20 -17.67 -3.77 -9.90
N GLY A 21 -18.41 -4.75 -9.35
CA GLY A 21 -18.38 -5.15 -7.94
C GLY A 21 -17.07 -5.78 -7.43
N ALA A 22 -16.01 -5.86 -8.25
CA ALA A 22 -14.76 -6.54 -7.86
C ALA A 22 -13.46 -5.79 -8.24
N GLN A 23 -13.53 -4.66 -8.95
CA GLN A 23 -12.34 -3.95 -9.43
C GLN A 23 -12.08 -2.58 -8.79
N ARG A 24 -12.85 -2.23 -7.75
CA ARG A 24 -12.44 -1.20 -6.79
C ARG A 24 -11.59 -1.78 -5.67
N VAL A 25 -10.55 -2.54 -6.04
CA VAL A 25 -9.37 -2.65 -5.17
C VAL A 25 -8.69 -1.30 -5.28
N LEU A 26 -9.14 -0.33 -4.47
CA LEU A 26 -8.32 0.83 -4.16
C LEU A 26 -6.98 0.23 -3.74
N GLN A 27 -5.93 0.52 -4.51
CA GLN A 27 -4.59 0.04 -4.21
C GLN A 27 -4.22 0.62 -2.84
N ALA A 28 -4.51 -0.14 -1.79
CA ALA A 28 -3.78 -0.03 -0.55
C ALA A 28 -2.30 -0.07 -0.94
N PRO A 29 -1.43 0.69 -0.28
CA PRO A 29 -0.01 0.61 -0.52
C PRO A 29 0.44 -0.83 -0.20
N VAL A 30 0.47 -1.67 -1.23
CA VAL A 30 1.04 -3.01 -1.18
C VAL A 30 2.52 -2.80 -1.31
N LEU A 31 3.27 -3.08 -0.25
CA LEU A 31 4.72 -3.03 -0.32
C LEU A 31 5.19 -4.20 -1.20
N ARG A 32 5.32 -3.95 -2.50
CA ARG A 32 5.96 -4.88 -3.42
C ARG A 32 7.44 -4.87 -3.12
N VAL A 33 7.95 -5.97 -2.56
CA VAL A 33 9.37 -6.08 -2.24
C VAL A 33 10.15 -6.03 -3.56
N GLY A 34 10.67 -4.86 -3.96
CA GLY A 34 11.57 -4.66 -5.10
C GLY A 34 13.04 -4.74 -4.69
N ARG A 35 14.00 -4.68 -5.62
CA ARG A 35 15.46 -4.65 -5.31
C ARG A 35 15.69 -3.59 -4.23
N VAL A 36 16.10 -4.00 -3.02
CA VAL A 36 16.28 -3.10 -1.87
C VAL A 36 17.51 -2.23 -2.15
N ARG A 37 17.27 -1.06 -2.76
CA ARG A 37 18.13 0.10 -2.51
C ARG A 37 17.69 0.62 -1.14
N ARG A 38 18.63 0.87 -0.24
CA ARG A 38 18.35 1.45 1.10
C ARG A 38 17.28 2.55 0.98
N GLY A 39 16.23 2.50 1.81
CA GLY A 39 15.23 3.56 1.92
C GLY A 39 13.78 3.24 1.52
N ALA A 40 13.51 2.30 0.61
CA ALA A 40 12.17 2.22 0.00
C ALA A 40 10.99 1.94 0.97
N GLY A 41 11.20 1.11 2.00
CA GLY A 41 10.16 0.84 3.01
C GLY A 41 10.04 1.95 4.05
N GLU A 42 11.16 2.54 4.45
CA GLU A 42 11.24 3.65 5.41
C GLU A 42 10.52 4.88 4.84
N HIS A 43 10.80 5.25 3.58
CA HIS A 43 10.19 6.40 2.93
C HIS A 43 8.67 6.32 2.79
N VAL A 44 8.11 5.10 2.67
CA VAL A 44 6.66 4.92 2.58
C VAL A 44 6.04 5.08 3.97
N ILE A 45 6.59 4.44 4.99
CA ILE A 45 6.09 4.58 6.37
C ILE A 45 6.19 6.04 6.82
N ASP A 46 7.31 6.72 6.53
CA ASP A 46 7.50 8.14 6.85
C ASP A 46 6.46 9.05 6.16
N ALA A 47 6.03 8.70 4.95
CA ALA A 47 5.11 9.51 4.16
C ALA A 47 3.63 9.31 4.53
N ILE A 48 3.22 8.08 4.87
CA ILE A 48 1.79 7.72 5.02
C ILE A 48 1.44 7.00 6.33
N GLY A 49 2.42 6.70 7.18
CA GLY A 49 2.27 5.85 8.35
C GLY A 49 2.24 4.35 8.00
N ASP A 50 2.25 3.50 9.02
CA ASP A 50 2.25 2.05 8.87
C ASP A 50 0.89 1.37 9.02
N ASP A 51 -0.14 2.08 9.51
CA ASP A 51 -1.47 1.53 9.85
C ASP A 51 -2.31 1.04 8.65
N ARG A 52 -1.90 1.36 7.41
CA ARG A 52 -2.65 1.00 6.19
C ARG A 52 -1.83 0.30 5.12
N ILE A 53 -0.65 -0.21 5.49
CA ILE A 53 0.24 -0.94 4.59
C ILE A 53 0.03 -2.44 4.80
N VAL A 54 -0.12 -3.20 3.71
CA VAL A 54 -0.27 -4.67 3.76
C VAL A 54 0.82 -5.36 2.97
N PHE A 55 1.23 -6.53 3.45
CA PHE A 55 2.20 -7.39 2.78
C PHE A 55 1.54 -8.44 1.87
N SER A 56 2.11 -8.66 0.69
CA SER A 56 1.76 -9.78 -0.18
C SER A 56 3.01 -10.32 -0.88
N THR A 57 3.10 -11.63 -1.05
CA THR A 57 4.20 -12.28 -1.77
C THR A 57 3.98 -12.27 -3.29
N ASP A 58 2.75 -12.06 -3.74
CA ASP A 58 2.37 -12.10 -5.17
C ASP A 58 2.63 -13.46 -5.85
N PHE A 59 2.70 -14.55 -5.09
CA PHE A 59 2.84 -15.91 -5.65
C PHE A 59 1.55 -16.33 -6.38
N PRO A 60 1.61 -17.03 -7.54
CA PRO A 60 2.78 -17.60 -8.22
C PRO A 60 3.34 -16.74 -9.36
N HIS A 61 3.11 -15.42 -9.37
CA HIS A 61 3.55 -14.58 -10.48
C HIS A 61 5.07 -14.65 -10.69
N GLY A 62 5.51 -14.63 -11.95
CA GLY A 62 6.93 -14.81 -12.30
C GLY A 62 7.84 -13.67 -11.84
N ASP A 63 7.27 -12.51 -11.54
CA ASP A 63 7.94 -11.35 -10.92
C ASP A 63 7.84 -11.35 -9.38
N SER A 64 7.24 -12.38 -8.79
CA SER A 64 7.23 -12.60 -7.35
C SER A 64 8.64 -12.80 -6.80
N LYS A 65 8.82 -12.43 -5.53
CA LYS A 65 10.01 -12.77 -4.74
C LYS A 65 9.91 -14.05 -3.94
N PHE A 66 8.83 -14.80 -4.12
CA PHE A 66 8.69 -16.11 -3.50
C PHE A 66 9.84 -17.04 -3.96
N PRO A 67 10.42 -17.88 -3.07
CA PRO A 67 10.06 -18.11 -1.67
C PRO A 67 10.70 -17.15 -0.65
N ARG A 68 11.58 -16.23 -1.07
CA ARG A 68 12.40 -15.39 -0.16
C ARG A 68 11.76 -14.03 0.21
N ALA A 69 10.51 -13.79 -0.20
CA ALA A 69 9.81 -12.52 -0.01
C ALA A 69 9.69 -12.14 1.48
N VAL A 70 9.30 -13.09 2.34
CA VAL A 70 9.13 -12.86 3.79
C VAL A 70 10.47 -12.55 4.46
N GLU A 71 11.49 -13.36 4.21
CA GLU A 71 12.82 -13.12 4.77
C GLU A 71 13.40 -11.77 4.35
N SER A 72 13.19 -11.39 3.08
CA SER A 72 13.61 -10.08 2.58
C SER A 72 12.88 -8.93 3.28
N PHE A 73 11.60 -9.11 3.62
CA PHE A 73 10.81 -8.14 4.37
C PHE A 73 11.28 -8.01 5.82
N LEU A 74 11.58 -9.13 6.48
CA LEU A 74 12.04 -9.14 7.88
C LEU A 74 13.39 -8.44 8.07
N GLN A 75 14.22 -8.36 7.02
CA GLN A 75 15.49 -7.65 6.99
C GLN A 75 15.35 -6.13 6.80
N LEU A 76 14.14 -5.61 6.56
CA LEU A 76 13.95 -4.16 6.42
C LEU A 76 14.27 -3.44 7.74
N PRO A 77 14.96 -2.29 7.67
CA PRO A 77 15.33 -1.47 8.84
C PRO A 77 14.14 -0.66 9.40
N ILE A 78 13.00 -1.31 9.63
CA ILE A 78 11.79 -0.72 10.22
C ILE A 78 11.53 -1.35 11.59
N SER A 79 10.72 -0.68 12.43
CA SER A 79 10.40 -1.17 13.77
C SER A 79 9.71 -2.54 13.71
N ASP A 80 9.90 -3.36 14.75
CA ASP A 80 9.22 -4.66 14.83
C ASP A 80 7.70 -4.50 15.00
N GLU A 81 7.26 -3.38 15.58
CA GLU A 81 5.84 -3.00 15.61
C GLU A 81 5.28 -2.80 14.19
N SER A 82 5.98 -2.03 13.36
CA SER A 82 5.59 -1.81 11.96
C SER A 82 5.61 -3.11 11.17
N LYS A 83 6.60 -3.99 11.38
CA LYS A 83 6.62 -5.33 10.74
C LYS A 83 5.38 -6.14 11.11
N ARG A 84 4.99 -6.16 12.39
CA ARG A 84 3.79 -6.87 12.88
C ARG A 84 2.51 -6.33 12.24
N LYS A 85 2.35 -5.00 12.22
CA LYS A 85 1.19 -4.35 11.57
C LYS A 85 1.08 -4.74 10.10
N ILE A 86 2.19 -4.63 9.36
CA ILE A 86 2.23 -4.85 7.91
C ILE A 86 2.05 -6.33 7.53
N LEU A 87 2.62 -7.25 8.31
CA LEU A 87 2.50 -8.69 8.07
C LEU A 87 1.15 -9.27 8.51
N TRP A 88 0.51 -8.70 9.54
CA TRP A 88 -0.69 -9.28 10.13
C TRP A 88 -1.77 -8.27 10.48
N ASP A 89 -1.56 -7.37 11.45
CA ASP A 89 -2.66 -6.62 12.08
C ASP A 89 -3.50 -5.83 11.06
N ASN A 90 -2.85 -5.18 10.09
CA ASN A 90 -3.53 -4.42 9.04
C ASN A 90 -4.31 -5.33 8.09
N CYS A 91 -3.76 -6.50 7.76
CA CYS A 91 -4.40 -7.48 6.88
C CYS A 91 -5.62 -8.10 7.59
N ALA A 92 -5.47 -8.50 8.85
CA ALA A 92 -6.55 -9.01 9.68
C ALA A 92 -7.69 -7.99 9.80
N ALA A 93 -7.37 -6.73 10.11
CA ALA A 93 -8.35 -5.65 10.18
C ALA A 93 -9.03 -5.40 8.81
N TYR A 94 -8.27 -5.41 7.71
CA TYR A 94 -8.80 -5.21 6.37
C TYR A 94 -9.82 -6.29 5.97
N TYR A 95 -9.57 -7.55 6.35
CA TYR A 95 -10.48 -8.67 6.09
C TYR A 95 -11.52 -8.90 7.19
N GLY A 96 -11.57 -8.05 8.23
CA GLY A 96 -12.51 -8.18 9.35
C GLY A 96 -12.31 -9.44 10.20
N LEU A 97 -11.06 -9.93 10.29
CA LEU A 97 -10.72 -11.07 11.14
C LEU A 97 -10.71 -10.65 12.62
N PRO A 98 -11.14 -11.54 13.54
CA PRO A 98 -11.04 -11.29 14.97
C PRO A 98 -9.56 -11.18 15.40
N ALA A 99 -9.33 -10.40 16.45
CA ALA A 99 -8.03 -10.21 17.09
C ALA A 99 -7.63 -11.44 17.92
#